data_AF-A0A1F5KNC9-F1
#
_entry.id   AF-A0A1F5KNC9-F1
#
_cell.length_a   1.000
_cell.length_b   1.000
_cell.length_c   1.000
_cell.angle_alpha   90.00
_cell.angle_beta   90.00
_cell.angle_gamma   90.00
#
_symmetry.space_group_name_H-M   'P 1'
#
loop_
_entity.id
_entity.type
_entity.pdbx_description
1 polymer ?
#
loop_
_entity_poly.entity_id
_entity_poly.type
_entity_poly.pdbx_seq_one_letter_code
_entity_poly.pdbx_strand_id
1 'polypeptide(L)'
;MDLKVIIILIAVIALGGFLYLKSGDSLPGDRIYPIKSIKEEIYLSLNSLNFESLIDANIVLANDRAKEVVKLVENQAKEDLIRETLLRLNNNQRSVLDYTIRIRTRGSFAGDYFNKAEAVLEEHQKILSNLYYAIPNGLYSDLDNALDTTSQLLDRVRANR
;
A
#
# COMPACT_ATOMS: atom_id res chain seq x y z
N MET A 1 -1.69 27.10 30.40
CA MET A 1 -2.18 26.86 29.02
C MET A 1 -3.60 27.40 28.96
N ASP A 2 -3.84 28.38 28.10
CA ASP A 2 -5.08 29.16 28.08
C ASP A 2 -6.27 28.29 27.61
N LEU A 3 -7.44 28.41 28.23
CA LEU A 3 -8.61 27.56 27.94
C LEU A 3 -9.02 27.64 26.46
N LYS A 4 -8.81 28.81 25.84
CA LYS A 4 -9.02 29.03 24.40
C LYS A 4 -8.07 28.21 23.53
N VAL A 5 -6.82 28.02 23.95
CA VAL A 5 -5.83 27.20 23.25
C VAL A 5 -6.23 25.73 23.29
N ILE A 6 -6.77 25.26 24.41
CA ILE A 6 -7.27 23.88 24.58
C ILE A 6 -8.48 23.62 23.69
N ILE A 7 -9.44 24.55 23.65
CA ILE A 7 -10.65 24.42 22.82
C ILE A 7 -10.31 24.44 21.32
N ILE A 8 -9.36 25.29 20.89
CA ILE A 8 -8.89 25.32 19.50
C ILE A 8 -8.16 24.01 19.16
N LEU A 9 -7.34 23.47 20.06
CA LEU A 9 -6.65 22.19 19.85
C LEU A 9 -7.66 21.04 19.71
N ILE A 10 -8.67 21.00 20.58
CA ILE A 10 -9.74 19.98 20.53
C ILE A 10 -10.60 20.16 19.27
N ALA A 11 -10.89 21.38 18.83
CA ALA A 11 -11.63 21.64 17.60
C ALA A 11 -10.83 21.23 16.34
N VAL A 12 -9.51 21.46 16.33
CA VAL A 12 -8.60 20.99 15.27
C VAL A 12 -8.47 19.47 15.28
N ILE A 13 -8.43 18.84 16.46
CA ILE A 13 -8.40 17.37 16.61
C ILE A 13 -9.77 16.75 16.29
N ALA A 14 -10.89 17.44 16.54
CA ALA A 14 -12.23 16.92 16.26
C ALA A 14 -12.61 17.06 14.78
N LEU A 15 -12.34 18.22 14.16
CA LEU A 15 -12.49 18.42 12.71
C LEU A 15 -11.45 17.60 11.94
N GLY A 16 -10.21 17.56 12.43
CA GLY A 16 -9.15 16.70 11.94
C GLY A 16 -9.50 15.23 12.12
N GLY A 17 -10.09 14.83 13.24
CA GLY A 17 -10.48 13.45 13.57
C GLY A 17 -11.63 12.92 12.71
N PHE A 18 -12.61 13.76 12.37
CA PHE A 18 -13.67 13.39 11.44
C PHE A 18 -13.15 13.23 10.01
N LEU A 19 -12.33 14.17 9.52
CA LEU A 19 -11.67 14.06 8.22
C LEU A 19 -10.66 12.91 8.19
N TYR A 20 -10.00 12.63 9.32
CA TYR A 20 -9.12 11.49 9.54
C TYR A 20 -9.91 10.21 9.31
N LEU A 21 -11.00 9.94 10.03
CA LEU A 21 -11.77 8.71 9.84
C LEU A 21 -12.25 8.51 8.39
N LYS A 22 -12.75 9.55 7.73
CA LYS A 22 -13.23 9.45 6.34
C LYS A 22 -12.13 9.31 5.29
N SER A 23 -10.90 9.72 5.56
CA SER A 23 -9.83 9.66 4.57
C SER A 23 -9.38 8.22 4.29
N GLY A 24 -9.70 7.24 5.14
CA GLY A 24 -9.31 5.84 4.92
C GLY A 24 -9.81 5.28 3.59
N ASP A 25 -11.03 5.64 3.20
CA ASP A 25 -11.66 5.17 1.96
C ASP A 25 -11.42 6.07 0.74
N SER A 26 -10.71 7.19 0.93
CA SER A 26 -10.44 8.13 -0.17
C SER A 26 -9.50 7.54 -1.20
N LEU A 27 -9.74 7.89 -2.46
CA LEU A 27 -8.96 7.49 -3.63
C LEU A 27 -8.00 8.60 -4.06
N PRO A 28 -6.90 8.27 -4.75
CA PRO A 28 -6.09 9.25 -5.46
C PRO A 28 -6.95 10.22 -6.28
N GLY A 29 -6.69 11.52 -6.13
CA GLY A 29 -7.47 12.59 -6.74
C GLY A 29 -8.62 13.12 -5.87
N ASP A 30 -9.03 12.41 -4.81
CA ASP A 30 -10.02 12.93 -3.86
C ASP A 30 -9.44 14.08 -3.03
N ARG A 31 -10.28 15.06 -2.69
CA ARG A 31 -9.89 16.25 -1.92
C ARG A 31 -9.24 15.92 -0.57
N ILE A 32 -9.63 14.80 0.05
CA ILE A 32 -9.13 14.37 1.37
C ILE A 32 -8.02 13.32 1.28
N TYR A 33 -7.63 12.88 0.08
CA TYR A 33 -6.56 11.90 -0.12
C TYR A 33 -5.19 12.31 0.45
N PRO A 34 -4.79 13.61 0.43
CA PRO A 34 -3.54 14.02 1.08
C PRO A 34 -3.51 13.67 2.57
N ILE A 35 -4.66 13.71 3.26
CA ILE A 35 -4.76 13.32 4.67
C ILE A 35 -4.52 11.81 4.82
N LYS A 36 -5.04 10.99 3.90
CA LYS A 36 -4.74 9.55 3.85
C LYS A 36 -3.25 9.29 3.71
N SER A 37 -2.60 9.96 2.76
CA SER A 37 -1.16 9.79 2.52
C SER A 37 -0.31 10.13 3.75
N ILE A 38 -0.64 11.23 4.47
CA ILE A 38 0.03 11.59 5.73
C ILE A 38 -0.15 10.51 6.80
N LYS A 39 -1.34 9.91 6.92
CA LYS A 39 -1.56 8.80 7.86
C LYS A 39 -0.70 7.59 7.54
N GLU A 40 -0.56 7.26 6.26
CA GLU A 40 0.23 6.12 5.81
C GLU A 40 1.71 6.34 6.14
N GLU A 41 2.21 7.57 5.98
CA GLU A 41 3.57 7.96 6.37
C GLU A 41 3.79 7.87 7.89
N ILE A 42 2.84 8.37 8.69
CA ILE A 42 2.87 8.22 10.15
C ILE A 42 2.83 6.74 10.52
N TYR A 43 1.97 5.96 9.89
CA TYR A 43 1.84 4.53 10.14
C TYR A 43 3.15 3.79 9.85
N LEU A 44 3.81 4.07 8.74
CA LEU A 44 5.14 3.52 8.44
C LEU A 44 6.19 3.95 9.46
N SER A 45 6.19 5.22 9.85
CA SER A 45 7.13 5.77 10.83
C SER A 45 6.96 5.14 12.21
N LEU A 46 5.73 4.87 12.64
CA LEU A 46 5.45 4.20 13.91
C LEU A 46 5.87 2.72 13.90
N ASN A 47 5.84 2.08 12.73
CA ASN A 47 6.24 0.68 12.56
C ASN A 47 7.73 0.50 12.24
N SER A 48 8.51 1.59 12.10
CA SER A 48 9.90 1.53 11.61
C SER A 48 10.91 0.94 12.62
N LEU A 49 10.47 0.63 13.83
CA LEU A 49 11.35 0.17 14.92
C LEU A 49 11.82 -1.28 14.77
N ASN A 50 11.10 -2.10 13.99
CA ASN A 50 11.52 -3.46 13.67
C ASN A 50 11.05 -3.84 12.25
N PHE A 51 11.66 -4.87 11.66
CA PHE A 51 11.39 -5.24 10.28
C PHE A 51 10.05 -5.97 10.13
N GLU A 52 9.65 -6.72 11.15
CA GLU A 52 8.39 -7.45 11.24
C GLU A 52 7.18 -6.51 11.07
N SER A 53 7.16 -5.43 11.85
CA SER A 53 6.17 -4.36 11.78
C SER A 53 6.23 -3.60 10.45
N LEU A 54 7.42 -3.42 9.86
CA LEU A 54 7.56 -2.83 8.53
C LEU A 54 7.01 -3.72 7.42
N ILE A 55 7.18 -5.04 7.51
CA ILE A 55 6.57 -6.00 6.58
C ILE A 55 5.05 -5.87 6.67
N ASP A 56 4.50 -5.95 7.88
CA ASP A 56 3.06 -5.87 8.12
C ASP A 56 2.47 -4.54 7.61
N ALA A 57 3.14 -3.43 7.90
CA ALA A 57 2.70 -2.12 7.44
C ALA A 57 2.71 -2.01 5.91
N ASN A 58 3.76 -2.51 5.25
CA ASN A 58 3.83 -2.48 3.80
C ASN A 58 2.83 -3.44 3.13
N ILE A 59 2.50 -4.57 3.76
CA ILE A 59 1.43 -5.45 3.29
C ILE A 59 0.08 -4.72 3.31
N VAL A 60 -0.25 -4.03 4.42
CA VAL A 60 -1.49 -3.25 4.54
C VAL A 60 -1.57 -2.21 3.43
N LEU A 61 -0.50 -1.45 3.22
CA LEU A 61 -0.46 -0.42 2.17
C LEU A 61 -0.53 -1.00 0.76
N ALA A 62 0.16 -2.11 0.48
CA ALA A 62 0.08 -2.79 -0.80
C ALA A 62 -1.35 -3.26 -1.10
N ASN A 63 -2.00 -3.91 -0.13
CA ASN A 63 -3.40 -4.34 -0.26
C ASN A 63 -4.33 -3.16 -0.54
N ASP A 64 -4.12 -2.03 0.15
CA ASP A 64 -4.89 -0.82 -0.09
C ASP A 64 -4.63 -0.25 -1.50
N ARG A 65 -3.37 -0.24 -1.97
CA ARG A 65 -3.07 0.21 -3.35
C ARG A 65 -3.72 -0.70 -4.39
N ALA A 66 -3.68 -2.02 -4.22
CA ALA A 66 -4.34 -2.94 -5.15
C ALA A 66 -5.85 -2.67 -5.24
N LYS A 67 -6.52 -2.42 -4.10
CA LYS A 67 -7.93 -2.01 -4.07
C LYS A 67 -8.17 -0.65 -4.70
N GLU A 68 -7.29 0.32 -4.48
CA GLU A 68 -7.36 1.64 -5.11
C GLU A 68 -7.25 1.54 -6.63
N VAL A 69 -6.32 0.74 -7.17
CA VAL A 69 -6.19 0.54 -8.62
C VAL A 69 -7.51 0.01 -9.19
N VAL A 70 -8.09 -1.03 -8.58
CA VAL A 70 -9.38 -1.59 -9.03
C VAL A 70 -10.46 -0.51 -9.06
N LYS A 71 -10.65 0.22 -7.95
CA LYS A 71 -11.67 1.28 -7.86
C LYS A 71 -11.42 2.43 -8.84
N LEU A 72 -10.17 2.81 -9.08
CA LEU A 72 -9.83 3.87 -10.03
C LEU A 72 -10.13 3.44 -11.47
N VAL A 73 -9.85 2.18 -11.83
CA VAL A 73 -10.20 1.61 -13.14
C VAL A 73 -11.71 1.55 -13.31
N GLU A 74 -12.44 1.02 -12.31
CA GLU A 74 -13.91 0.95 -12.33
C GLU A 74 -14.57 2.34 -12.47
N ASN A 75 -14.00 3.34 -11.80
CA ASN A 75 -14.49 4.72 -11.83
C ASN A 75 -14.01 5.52 -13.04
N GLN A 76 -13.27 4.90 -13.97
CA GLN A 76 -12.69 5.57 -15.14
C GLN A 76 -11.88 6.82 -14.76
N ALA A 77 -11.11 6.72 -13.68
CA ALA A 77 -10.26 7.81 -13.21
C ALA A 77 -9.18 8.17 -14.24
N LYS A 78 -8.56 9.34 -14.05
CA LYS A 78 -7.45 9.79 -14.90
C LYS A 78 -6.32 8.76 -14.90
N GLU A 79 -5.77 8.46 -16.08
CA GLU A 79 -4.72 7.46 -16.24
C GLU A 79 -3.50 7.69 -15.33
N ASP A 80 -3.11 8.95 -15.14
CA ASP A 80 -1.98 9.31 -14.26
C ASP A 80 -2.18 8.85 -12.82
N LEU A 81 -3.42 8.89 -12.30
CA LEU A 81 -3.74 8.44 -10.95
C LEU A 81 -3.62 6.91 -10.83
N ILE A 82 -4.05 6.18 -11.85
CA ILE A 82 -3.92 4.72 -11.91
C ILE A 82 -2.44 4.35 -11.98
N ARG A 83 -1.67 5.01 -12.85
CA ARG A 83 -0.22 4.80 -13.00
C ARG A 83 0.53 5.05 -11.68
N GLU A 84 0.27 6.17 -11.03
CA GLU A 84 0.88 6.49 -9.74
C GLU A 84 0.54 5.43 -8.68
N THR A 85 -0.71 4.95 -8.66
CA THR A 85 -1.15 3.92 -7.71
C THR A 85 -0.48 2.58 -7.97
N LEU A 86 -0.32 2.17 -9.23
CA LEU A 86 0.44 0.98 -9.62
C LEU A 86 1.92 1.08 -9.19
N LEU A 87 2.55 2.24 -9.38
CA LEU A 87 3.92 2.48 -8.93
C LEU A 87 4.04 2.36 -7.41
N ARG A 88 3.08 2.93 -6.66
CA ARG A 88 3.04 2.81 -5.20
C ARG A 88 2.85 1.36 -4.75
N LEU A 89 1.95 0.60 -5.40
CA LEU A 89 1.79 -0.85 -5.15
C LEU A 89 3.12 -1.58 -5.31
N ASN A 90 3.82 -1.38 -6.43
CA ASN A 90 5.11 -2.01 -6.70
C ASN A 90 6.15 -1.66 -5.62
N ASN A 91 6.19 -0.40 -5.18
CA ASN A 91 7.12 0.04 -4.13
C ASN A 91 6.83 -0.64 -2.78
N ASN A 92 5.56 -0.75 -2.40
CA ASN A 92 5.18 -1.44 -1.16
C ASN A 92 5.51 -2.94 -1.25
N GLN A 93 5.22 -3.61 -2.37
CA GLN A 93 5.59 -5.03 -2.58
C GLN A 93 7.11 -5.26 -2.53
N ARG A 94 7.91 -4.39 -3.15
CA ARG A 94 9.38 -4.44 -3.07
C ARG A 94 9.87 -4.29 -1.63
N SER A 95 9.24 -3.40 -0.87
CA SER A 95 9.55 -3.18 0.55
C SER A 95 9.21 -4.40 1.40
N VAL A 96 8.07 -5.06 1.15
CA VAL A 96 7.72 -6.34 1.78
C VAL A 96 8.85 -7.35 1.56
N LEU A 97 9.28 -7.57 0.32
CA LEU A 97 10.35 -8.53 0.04
C LEU A 97 11.68 -8.14 0.71
N ASP A 98 12.11 -6.87 0.61
CA ASP A 98 13.39 -6.44 1.19
C ASP A 98 13.44 -6.68 2.69
N TYR A 99 12.38 -6.32 3.41
CA TYR A 99 12.30 -6.55 4.84
C TYR A 99 12.16 -8.03 5.19
N THR A 100 11.39 -8.81 4.43
CA THR A 100 11.28 -10.27 4.61
C THR A 100 12.65 -10.96 4.43
N ILE A 101 13.46 -10.53 3.46
CA ILE A 101 14.83 -11.05 3.30
C ILE A 101 15.71 -10.66 4.50
N ARG A 102 15.58 -9.44 5.04
CA ARG A 102 16.39 -8.98 6.18
C ARG A 102 16.10 -9.78 7.46
N ILE A 103 14.84 -10.12 7.72
CA ILE A 103 14.49 -10.92 8.92
C ILE A 103 14.94 -12.38 8.83
N ARG A 104 15.24 -12.90 7.64
CA ARG A 104 15.81 -14.26 7.47
C ARG A 104 17.04 -14.49 8.34
N THR A 105 17.83 -13.44 8.56
CA THR A 105 19.03 -13.48 9.40
C THR A 105 18.77 -13.57 10.90
N ARG A 106 17.52 -13.39 11.35
CA ARG A 106 17.13 -13.23 12.76
C ARG A 106 16.42 -14.44 13.39
N GLY A 107 16.33 -15.59 12.70
CA GLY A 107 15.90 -16.86 13.29
C GLY A 107 14.44 -17.27 12.98
N SER A 108 13.89 -18.15 13.82
CA SER A 108 12.83 -19.13 13.52
C SER A 108 11.49 -18.62 12.96
N PHE A 109 11.21 -17.33 13.01
CA PHE A 109 9.95 -16.73 12.51
C PHE A 109 10.00 -16.28 11.04
N ALA A 110 11.16 -16.37 10.39
CA ALA A 110 11.31 -15.92 9.00
C ALA A 110 10.34 -16.63 8.03
N GLY A 111 10.09 -17.93 8.24
CA GLY A 111 9.22 -18.73 7.38
C GLY A 111 7.79 -18.20 7.32
N ASP A 112 7.23 -17.71 8.44
CA ASP A 112 5.87 -17.17 8.48
C ASP A 112 5.74 -15.90 7.64
N TYR A 113 6.75 -15.04 7.67
CA TYR A 113 6.77 -13.82 6.85
C TYR A 113 7.03 -14.11 5.37
N PHE A 114 7.80 -15.15 5.01
CA PHE A 114 7.89 -15.61 3.62
C PHE A 114 6.53 -16.11 3.12
N ASN A 115 5.82 -16.93 3.91
CA ASN A 115 4.47 -17.40 3.56
C ASN A 115 3.48 -16.22 3.42
N LYS A 116 3.56 -15.24 4.32
CA LYS A 116 2.70 -14.06 4.27
C LYS A 116 2.98 -13.19 3.04
N ALA A 117 4.26 -12.98 2.72
CA ALA A 117 4.67 -12.25 1.51
C ALA A 117 4.22 -12.98 0.24
N GLU A 118 4.38 -14.31 0.19
CA GLU A 118 3.93 -15.15 -0.92
C GLU A 118 2.42 -15.00 -1.16
N ALA A 119 1.60 -15.21 -0.13
CA ALA A 119 0.15 -15.14 -0.22
C ALA A 119 -0.34 -13.77 -0.74
N VAL A 120 0.26 -12.68 -0.26
CA VAL A 120 -0.09 -11.31 -0.67
C VAL A 120 0.31 -11.05 -2.13
N LEU A 121 1.48 -11.52 -2.56
CA LEU A 121 1.92 -11.36 -3.95
C LEU A 121 1.06 -12.17 -4.93
N GLU A 122 0.66 -13.39 -4.57
CA GLU A 122 -0.27 -14.21 -5.36
C GLU A 122 -1.63 -13.53 -5.51
N GLU A 123 -2.17 -12.98 -4.42
CA GLU A 123 -3.42 -12.22 -4.45
C GLU A 123 -3.31 -10.99 -5.37
N HIS A 124 -2.24 -10.22 -5.24
CA HIS A 124 -2.01 -9.06 -6.10
C HIS A 124 -1.84 -9.44 -7.57
N GLN A 125 -1.12 -10.52 -7.89
CA GLN A 125 -0.97 -11.01 -9.26
C GLN A 125 -2.32 -11.35 -9.88
N LYS A 126 -3.21 -11.99 -9.09
CA LYS A 126 -4.58 -12.29 -9.52
C LYS A 126 -5.40 -11.02 -9.75
N ILE A 127 -5.35 -10.05 -8.83
CA ILE A 127 -6.06 -8.77 -8.98
C ILE A 127 -5.60 -8.05 -10.24
N LEU A 128 -4.28 -7.90 -10.43
CA LEU A 128 -3.71 -7.22 -11.60
C LEU A 128 -4.06 -7.94 -12.91
N SER A 129 -4.03 -9.28 -12.93
CA SER A 129 -4.39 -10.06 -14.12
C SER A 129 -5.86 -9.86 -14.51
N ASN A 130 -6.76 -9.76 -13.52
CA ASN A 130 -8.18 -9.50 -13.77
C ASN A 130 -8.45 -8.11 -14.35
N LEU A 131 -7.55 -7.15 -14.12
CA LEU A 131 -7.68 -5.79 -14.65
C LEU A 131 -7.28 -5.66 -16.13
N TYR A 132 -6.66 -6.68 -16.73
CA TYR A 132 -6.07 -6.59 -18.06
C TYR A 132 -7.05 -6.11 -19.14
N TYR A 133 -8.30 -6.54 -19.09
CA TYR A 133 -9.33 -6.13 -20.05
C TYR A 133 -10.14 -4.90 -19.63
N ALA A 134 -9.98 -4.44 -18.39
CA ALA A 134 -10.71 -3.31 -17.83
C ALA A 134 -9.86 -2.02 -17.81
N ILE A 135 -8.53 -2.15 -17.82
CA ILE A 135 -7.63 -1.01 -17.73
C ILE A 135 -7.62 -0.19 -19.04
N PRO A 136 -7.52 1.15 -18.97
CA PRO A 136 -7.33 1.99 -20.17
C PRO A 136 -6.14 1.53 -21.03
N ASN A 137 -6.31 1.57 -22.35
CA ASN A 137 -5.29 1.10 -23.31
C ASN A 137 -3.92 1.79 -23.13
N GLY A 138 -3.90 3.06 -22.69
CA GLY A 138 -2.69 3.83 -22.41
C GLY A 138 -1.86 3.30 -21.24
N LEU A 139 -2.40 2.34 -20.47
CA LEU A 139 -1.80 1.80 -19.25
C LEU A 139 -1.42 0.32 -19.35
N TYR A 140 -1.53 -0.32 -20.53
CA TYR A 140 -1.13 -1.72 -20.67
C TYR A 140 0.33 -1.96 -20.28
N SER A 141 1.25 -1.10 -20.74
CA SER A 141 2.67 -1.22 -20.35
C SER A 141 2.87 -1.05 -18.84
N ASP A 142 2.12 -0.17 -18.18
CA ASP A 142 2.20 0.04 -16.73
C ASP A 142 1.67 -1.18 -15.96
N LEU A 143 0.59 -1.79 -16.42
CA LEU A 143 0.03 -3.01 -15.85
C LEU A 143 0.96 -4.21 -16.07
N ASP A 144 1.51 -4.38 -17.27
CA ASP A 144 2.48 -5.43 -17.59
C ASP A 144 3.71 -5.31 -16.69
N ASN A 145 4.23 -4.09 -16.49
CA ASN A 145 5.35 -3.85 -15.58
C ASN A 145 5.01 -4.21 -14.12
N ALA A 146 3.79 -3.95 -13.66
CA ALA A 146 3.34 -4.34 -12.32
C ALA A 146 3.16 -5.86 -12.17
N LEU A 147 2.63 -6.52 -13.20
CA LEU A 147 2.50 -7.98 -13.27
C LEU A 147 3.86 -8.66 -13.25
N ASP A 148 4.79 -8.22 -14.10
CA ASP A 148 6.16 -8.73 -14.17
C ASP A 148 6.90 -8.50 -12.85
N THR A 149 6.81 -7.29 -12.28
CA THR A 149 7.38 -7.00 -10.95
C THR A 149 6.81 -7.94 -9.90
N THR A 150 5.49 -8.12 -9.84
CA THR A 150 4.86 -9.02 -8.86
C THR A 150 5.34 -10.46 -9.04
N SER A 151 5.43 -10.95 -10.28
CA SER A 151 5.93 -12.30 -10.61
C SER A 151 7.38 -12.49 -10.18
N GLN A 152 8.27 -11.54 -10.51
CA GLN A 152 9.67 -11.59 -10.11
C GLN A 152 9.83 -11.58 -8.58
N LEU A 153 9.02 -10.80 -7.88
CA LEU A 153 9.04 -10.78 -6.41
C LEU A 153 8.56 -12.12 -5.84
N LEU A 154 7.52 -12.73 -6.42
CA LEU A 154 7.00 -14.03 -6.00
C LEU A 154 8.05 -15.13 -6.16
N ASP A 155 8.74 -15.16 -7.30
CA ASP A 155 9.86 -16.10 -7.54
C ASP A 155 10.97 -15.90 -6.52
N ARG A 156 11.30 -14.65 -6.18
CA ARG A 156 12.30 -14.34 -5.16
C ARG A 156 11.87 -14.74 -3.75
N VAL A 157 10.61 -14.55 -3.38
CA VAL A 157 10.07 -15.03 -2.08
C VAL A 157 10.24 -16.55 -1.99
N ARG A 158 9.80 -17.28 -3.02
CA ARG A 158 9.87 -18.75 -3.09
C ARG A 158 11.30 -19.28 -3.06
N ALA A 159 12.23 -18.60 -3.72
CA ALA A 159 13.64 -18.99 -3.73
C ALA A 159 14.38 -18.74 -2.39
N ASN A 160 13.81 -17.90 -1.52
CA ASN A 160 14.44 -17.53 -0.24
C ASN A 160 13.78 -18.18 0.99
N ARG A 161 12.68 -18.90 0.79
CA ARG A 161 12.03 -19.76 1.79
C ARG A 161 12.92 -20.94 2.16
#